data_AF-A0A521U6G7-F1
#
_entry.id   AF-A0A521U6G7-F1
#
_cell.length_a   1.000
_cell.length_b   1.000
_cell.length_c   1.000
_cell.angle_alpha   90.00
_cell.angle_beta   90.00
_cell.angle_gamma   90.00
#
_symmetry.space_group_name_H-M   'P 1'
#
loop_
_entity.id
_entity.type
_entity.pdbx_description
1 polymer ?
#
loop_
_entity_poly.entity_id
_entity_poly.type
_entity_poly.pdbx_seq_one_letter_code
_entity_poly.pdbx_strand_id
1 'polypeptide(L)'
;MFTIRSRRDLSLLLERQMTAASTRAGGPAIDEDIEARTALKTFLLEAHGRMRSEPYEALRDLCGPLGITVERTDDPNLIALWLGEEVQLWMDTAGGRIHRLFTVGTARDADRVHEMLVSGSGLLECVWLPPRALETLAKDPASRMVLFSLRHDRRPLRRMPDPEGIDSVTLRFWGPRARETLEKLRHSDVLPMATSVYSVRVRVGDDEKYCLAEVFHTGKITAIGTSFAEHERIVQALLEEHETLVTALEAAQKTPRRVTIPVKWTLDDLAYGVGRMFSGTDPFRLWGIPEQTGPESFQMRAVDLDVGRVALFTVDRAGLSLELGARTPASTAIRVVSALQYHVNADVRDDLISPEPLLQLALPVTTERGTFKETSKLHDVARVVLTEACACLTRGAQSLTTGMLLESTHGNELATPALHDLTRRVMSEAAAHEWRQWVKIVALPEGKTAWRFADALPTERNLRLRELQKMNRAAQQLVARMEGKGLAKWLQLSLFGPEEMVTTIADE
;
A
#
# COMPACT_ATOMS: atom_id res chain seq x y z
N MET A 1 13.77 14.36 31.28
CA MET A 1 12.94 14.04 30.10
C MET A 1 12.07 15.27 29.87
N PHE A 2 12.12 15.91 28.69
CA PHE A 2 11.24 17.06 28.41
C PHE A 2 9.81 16.53 28.22
N THR A 3 8.86 16.98 29.03
CA THR A 3 7.44 16.66 28.84
C THR A 3 6.92 17.49 27.67
N ILE A 4 6.64 16.83 26.55
CA ILE A 4 6.05 17.47 25.37
C ILE A 4 4.55 17.62 25.59
N ARG A 5 4.08 18.85 25.78
CA ARG A 5 2.68 19.16 26.06
C ARG A 5 1.94 19.68 24.83
N SER A 6 2.65 20.35 23.93
CA SER A 6 2.09 20.99 22.75
C SER A 6 2.93 20.76 21.49
N ARG A 7 2.35 21.04 20.31
CA ARG A 7 3.11 21.04 19.05
C ARG A 7 4.25 22.05 19.02
N ARG A 8 4.16 23.14 19.77
CA ARG A 8 5.25 24.10 19.95
C ARG A 8 6.42 23.51 20.74
N ASP A 9 6.13 22.74 21.79
CA ASP A 9 7.19 22.06 22.55
C ASP A 9 7.86 21.00 21.69
N LEU A 10 7.05 20.28 20.89
CA LEU A 10 7.56 19.29 19.94
C LEU A 10 8.47 19.94 18.90
N SER A 11 8.05 21.03 18.25
CA SER A 11 8.86 21.68 17.21
C SER A 11 10.21 22.17 17.76
N LEU A 12 10.23 22.75 18.98
CA LEU A 12 11.47 23.15 19.65
C LEU A 12 12.37 21.95 19.99
N LEU A 13 11.79 20.84 20.45
CA LEU A 13 12.54 19.61 20.69
C LEU A 13 13.15 19.09 19.39
N LEU A 14 12.35 18.96 18.33
CA LEU A 14 12.79 18.41 17.05
C LEU A 14 13.86 19.28 16.41
N GLU A 15 13.72 20.61 16.43
CA GLU A 15 14.74 21.55 15.94
C GLU A 15 16.06 21.40 16.70
N ARG A 16 16.01 21.28 18.03
CA ARG A 16 17.19 21.05 18.85
C ARG A 16 17.87 19.72 18.50
N GLN A 17 17.09 18.67 18.28
CA GLN A 17 17.61 17.34 17.92
C GLN A 17 18.21 17.32 16.51
N MET A 18 17.55 17.96 15.54
CA MET A 18 18.10 18.17 14.20
C MET A 18 19.42 18.93 14.25
N THR A 19 19.49 20.01 15.05
CA THR A 19 20.70 20.83 15.20
C THR A 19 21.84 20.03 15.82
N ALA A 20 21.55 19.24 16.86
CA ALA A 20 22.51 18.35 17.49
C ALA A 20 22.99 17.23 16.54
N ALA A 21 22.12 16.73 15.67
CA ALA A 21 22.49 15.73 14.66
C ALA A 21 23.37 16.33 13.56
N SER A 22 23.09 17.57 13.12
CA SER A 22 23.86 18.31 12.12
C SER A 22 25.26 18.69 12.61
N THR A 23 25.39 19.20 13.84
CA THR A 23 26.69 19.63 14.40
C THR A 23 27.67 18.48 14.63
N ARG A 24 27.17 17.30 15.01
CA ARG A 24 27.99 16.08 15.16
C ARG A 24 28.53 15.54 13.84
N ALA A 25 27.97 15.96 12.71
CA ALA A 25 28.36 15.53 11.36
C ALA A 25 29.64 16.22 10.82
N GLY A 26 30.36 16.99 11.66
CA GLY A 26 31.58 17.68 11.22
C GLY A 26 31.33 18.89 10.30
N GLY A 27 30.12 19.45 10.31
CA GLY A 27 29.71 20.57 9.46
C GLY A 27 28.75 20.16 8.34
N PRO A 28 28.37 21.08 7.43
CA PRO A 28 27.48 20.79 6.29
C PRO A 28 28.15 19.94 5.19
N ALA A 29 29.14 19.12 5.55
CA ALA A 29 29.71 18.15 4.63
C ALA A 29 28.60 17.17 4.26
N ILE A 30 28.22 17.17 2.98
CA ILE A 30 27.05 16.48 2.46
C ILE A 30 27.25 14.93 2.48
N ASP A 31 28.44 14.46 2.92
CA ASP A 31 29.04 13.13 2.73
C ASP A 31 28.53 12.03 3.69
N GLU A 32 27.71 12.34 4.69
CA GLU A 32 27.39 11.38 5.75
C GLU A 32 25.99 10.73 5.66
N ASP A 33 25.94 9.47 6.11
CA ASP A 33 24.75 8.63 6.11
C ASP A 33 23.76 9.08 7.21
N ILE A 34 22.67 9.72 6.79
CA ILE A 34 21.61 10.25 7.67
C ILE A 34 20.88 9.12 8.42
N GLU A 35 20.87 7.91 7.85
CA GLU A 35 20.05 6.79 8.33
C GLU A 35 20.56 6.18 9.65
N ALA A 36 21.86 6.23 9.93
CA ALA A 36 22.48 5.61 11.10
C ALA A 36 22.38 6.43 12.40
N ARG A 37 21.78 7.64 12.37
CA ARG A 37 21.90 8.66 13.44
C ARG A 37 20.56 9.01 14.11
N THR A 38 20.62 9.79 15.20
CA THR A 38 19.47 10.44 15.86
C THR A 38 18.82 11.54 15.02
N ALA A 39 18.81 11.40 13.68
CA ALA A 39 18.10 12.28 12.76
C ALA A 39 16.60 12.29 13.08
N LEU A 40 15.92 13.36 12.73
CA LEU A 40 14.47 13.40 12.76
C LEU A 40 13.93 12.41 11.72
N LYS A 41 13.00 11.54 12.13
CA LYS A 41 12.17 10.75 11.22
C LYS A 41 10.75 11.26 11.26
N THR A 42 10.16 11.41 10.09
CA THR A 42 8.76 11.76 9.89
C THR A 42 8.16 10.72 8.96
N PHE A 43 7.05 10.10 9.35
CA PHE A 43 6.26 9.26 8.46
C PHE A 43 4.94 9.97 8.15
N LEU A 44 4.64 10.12 6.86
CA LEU A 44 3.38 10.64 6.39
C LEU A 44 2.38 9.48 6.25
N LEU A 45 1.29 9.54 7.01
CA LEU A 45 0.32 8.46 7.11
C LEU A 45 -1.07 8.95 6.70
N GLU A 46 -1.69 8.32 5.72
CA GLU A 46 -3.08 8.60 5.38
C GLU A 46 -4.00 7.86 6.36
N ALA A 47 -4.80 8.63 7.09
CA ALA A 47 -5.78 8.12 8.04
C ALA A 47 -7.06 7.72 7.31
N HIS A 48 -7.77 6.72 7.83
CA HIS A 48 -9.05 6.22 7.30
C HIS A 48 -10.07 5.98 8.41
N GLY A 49 -11.36 6.13 8.08
CA GLY A 49 -12.47 5.82 9.00
C GLY A 49 -12.35 6.51 10.35
N ARG A 50 -12.40 5.73 11.44
CA ARG A 50 -12.29 6.25 12.82
C ARG A 50 -10.98 6.97 13.09
N MET A 51 -9.91 6.68 12.37
CA MET A 51 -8.64 7.39 12.53
C MET A 51 -8.76 8.87 12.13
N ARG A 52 -9.66 9.22 11.18
CA ARG A 52 -9.93 10.61 10.82
C ARG A 52 -10.83 11.33 11.83
N SER A 53 -11.85 10.65 12.35
CA SER A 53 -12.88 11.28 13.19
C SER A 53 -12.54 11.26 14.68
N GLU A 54 -11.87 10.21 15.15
CA GLU A 54 -11.59 9.93 16.57
C GLU A 54 -10.16 9.35 16.73
N PRO A 55 -9.11 10.08 16.29
CA PRO A 55 -7.75 9.54 16.17
C PRO A 55 -7.22 8.92 17.47
N TYR A 56 -7.47 9.55 18.62
CA TYR A 56 -6.99 9.06 19.90
C TYR A 56 -7.59 7.71 20.29
N GLU A 57 -8.92 7.56 20.20
CA GLU A 57 -9.58 6.30 20.55
C GLU A 57 -9.21 5.20 19.54
N ALA A 58 -9.15 5.55 18.25
CA ALA A 58 -8.70 4.64 17.20
C ALA A 58 -7.25 4.16 17.41
N LEU A 59 -6.33 5.06 17.77
CA LEU A 59 -4.95 4.72 18.09
C LEU A 59 -4.87 3.86 19.34
N ARG A 60 -5.61 4.15 20.41
CA ARG A 60 -5.60 3.33 21.63
C ARG A 60 -6.03 1.89 21.33
N ASP A 61 -7.12 1.72 20.57
CA ASP A 61 -7.65 0.41 20.19
C ASP A 61 -6.64 -0.35 19.29
N LEU A 62 -5.98 0.35 18.35
CA LEU A 62 -4.95 -0.21 17.48
C LEU A 62 -3.67 -0.59 18.23
N CYS A 63 -3.18 0.29 19.09
CA CYS A 63 -1.88 0.20 19.75
C CYS A 63 -1.87 -0.75 20.95
N GLY A 64 -3.02 -0.90 21.64
CA GLY A 64 -3.13 -1.77 22.82
C GLY A 64 -2.65 -3.21 22.57
N PRO A 65 -3.18 -3.93 21.57
CA PRO A 65 -2.72 -5.28 21.21
C PRO A 65 -1.26 -5.34 20.74
N LEU A 66 -0.71 -4.20 20.30
CA LEU A 66 0.66 -4.06 19.82
C LEU A 66 1.67 -3.78 20.95
N GLY A 67 1.19 -3.59 22.19
CA GLY A 67 2.03 -3.19 23.32
C GLY A 67 2.55 -1.75 23.21
N ILE A 68 1.88 -0.92 22.42
CA ILE A 68 2.20 0.51 22.28
C ILE A 68 1.27 1.29 23.20
N THR A 69 1.83 2.06 24.12
CA THR A 69 1.05 2.94 25.01
C THR A 69 0.71 4.23 24.28
N VAL A 70 -0.53 4.69 24.44
CA VAL A 70 -1.05 5.91 23.79
C VAL A 70 -1.44 6.90 24.88
N GLU A 71 -0.85 8.09 24.84
CA GLU A 71 -1.09 9.15 25.85
C GLU A 71 -1.53 10.45 25.18
N ARG A 72 -2.46 11.15 25.83
CA ARG A 72 -2.84 12.50 25.40
C ARG A 72 -1.77 13.50 25.81
N THR A 73 -1.56 14.49 24.96
CA THR A 73 -0.86 15.72 25.35
C THR A 73 -1.88 16.82 25.69
N ASP A 74 -1.41 18.01 26.04
CA ASP A 74 -2.29 19.17 26.27
C ASP A 74 -2.85 19.71 24.93
N ASP A 75 -2.24 19.36 23.79
CA ASP A 75 -2.77 19.63 22.45
C ASP A 75 -3.62 18.44 21.97
N PRO A 76 -4.92 18.63 21.67
CA PRO A 76 -5.83 17.54 21.29
C PRO A 76 -5.46 16.86 19.96
N ASN A 77 -4.67 17.52 19.11
CA ASN A 77 -4.20 16.97 17.83
C ASN A 77 -2.79 16.39 17.92
N LEU A 78 -2.22 16.29 19.13
CA LEU A 78 -0.91 15.70 19.36
C LEU A 78 -1.02 14.56 20.37
N ILE A 79 -0.62 13.37 19.94
CA ILE A 79 -0.76 12.14 20.71
C ILE A 79 0.63 11.52 20.86
N ALA A 80 1.02 11.19 22.08
CA ALA A 80 2.29 10.52 22.35
C ALA A 80 2.12 9.00 22.27
N LEU A 81 3.09 8.33 21.65
CA LEU A 81 3.14 6.88 21.52
C LEU A 81 4.44 6.36 22.13
N TRP A 82 4.35 5.25 22.88
CA TRP A 82 5.50 4.63 23.55
C TRP A 82 5.54 3.14 23.27
N LEU A 83 6.65 2.65 22.73
CA LEU A 83 6.96 1.22 22.68
C LEU A 83 8.04 0.92 23.73
N GLY A 84 7.61 0.35 24.87
CA GLY A 84 8.47 0.26 26.05
C GLY A 84 8.86 1.63 26.60
N GLU A 85 9.99 1.70 27.30
CA GLU A 85 10.50 2.95 27.90
C GLU A 85 11.44 3.74 26.96
N GLU A 86 11.93 3.11 25.88
CA GLU A 86 13.01 3.65 25.07
C GLU A 86 12.54 4.35 23.79
N VAL A 87 11.42 3.89 23.21
CA VAL A 87 10.98 4.36 21.89
C VAL A 87 9.78 5.28 22.05
N GLN A 88 10.04 6.58 21.93
CA GLN A 88 9.02 7.62 21.94
C GLN A 88 8.73 8.13 20.53
N LEU A 89 7.44 8.27 20.21
CA LEU A 89 6.95 8.88 18.98
C LEU A 89 5.81 9.86 19.28
N TRP A 90 5.54 10.76 18.34
CA TRP A 90 4.43 11.70 18.42
C TRP A 90 3.63 11.69 17.13
N MET A 91 2.33 11.44 17.24
CA MET A 91 1.39 11.51 16.13
C MET A 91 0.71 12.88 16.14
N ASP A 92 0.98 13.70 15.13
CA ASP A 92 0.26 14.94 14.85
C ASP A 92 -0.88 14.67 13.87
N THR A 93 -2.12 14.88 14.31
CA THR A 93 -3.35 14.61 13.57
C THR A 93 -4.02 15.88 13.04
N ALA A 94 -3.37 17.05 13.16
CA ALA A 94 -3.94 18.33 12.76
C ALA A 94 -4.12 18.46 11.24
N GLY A 95 -3.45 17.62 10.45
CA GLY A 95 -3.58 17.57 8.99
C GLY A 95 -4.88 16.90 8.50
N GLY A 96 -5.74 16.41 9.40
CA GLY A 96 -7.02 15.80 9.07
C GLY A 96 -6.88 14.45 8.36
N ARG A 97 -6.72 14.47 7.03
CA ARG A 97 -6.53 13.27 6.22
C ARG A 97 -5.15 12.64 6.47
N ILE A 98 -4.11 13.48 6.49
CA ILE A 98 -2.73 13.02 6.61
C ILE A 98 -2.22 13.33 8.02
N HIS A 99 -1.82 12.29 8.72
CA HIS A 99 -1.19 12.36 10.03
C HIS A 99 0.33 12.31 9.86
N ARG A 100 1.06 12.95 10.78
CA ARG A 100 2.52 12.98 10.79
C ARG A 100 3.02 12.28 12.03
N LEU A 101 3.77 11.20 11.85
CA LEU A 101 4.40 10.46 12.94
C LEU A 101 5.87 10.89 13.05
N PHE A 102 6.21 11.61 14.11
CA PHE A 102 7.55 12.11 14.39
C PHE A 102 8.28 11.22 15.39
N THR A 103 9.59 11.02 15.18
CA THR A 103 10.47 10.45 16.20
C THR A 103 11.94 10.82 15.94
N VAL A 104 12.75 10.79 16.98
CA VAL A 104 14.22 10.90 16.92
C VAL A 104 14.90 9.58 17.29
N GLY A 105 14.12 8.53 17.50
CA GLY A 105 14.59 7.17 17.78
C GLY A 105 15.43 6.58 16.64
N THR A 106 15.95 5.38 16.85
CA THR A 106 16.71 4.68 15.82
C THR A 106 15.82 4.36 14.61
N ALA A 107 16.40 4.30 13.41
CA ALA A 107 15.63 3.96 12.21
C ALA A 107 14.94 2.59 12.34
N ARG A 108 15.64 1.60 12.92
CA ARG A 108 15.12 0.25 13.14
C ARG A 108 13.86 0.25 14.00
N ASP A 109 13.88 0.95 15.12
CA ASP A 109 12.74 0.96 16.06
C ASP A 109 11.58 1.78 15.51
N ALA A 110 11.89 2.92 14.88
CA ALA A 110 10.91 3.76 14.23
C ALA A 110 10.19 3.02 13.09
N ASP A 111 10.94 2.34 12.22
CA ASP A 111 10.40 1.56 11.11
C ASP A 111 9.55 0.39 11.62
N ARG A 112 9.97 -0.28 12.71
CA ARG A 112 9.18 -1.34 13.35
C ARG A 112 7.83 -0.83 13.84
N VAL A 113 7.81 0.27 14.59
CA VAL A 113 6.55 0.86 15.08
C VAL A 113 5.67 1.30 13.92
N HIS A 114 6.25 2.00 12.95
CA HIS A 114 5.58 2.41 11.72
C HIS A 114 4.93 1.21 11.00
N GLU A 115 5.68 0.13 10.77
CA GLU A 115 5.16 -1.08 10.11
C GLU A 115 4.01 -1.72 10.88
N MET A 116 4.08 -1.75 12.22
CA MET A 116 3.00 -2.26 13.07
C MET A 116 1.73 -1.41 12.96
N LEU A 117 1.85 -0.08 12.86
CA LEU A 117 0.72 0.84 12.72
C LEU A 117 0.03 0.68 11.37
N VAL A 118 0.78 0.62 10.27
CA VAL A 118 0.21 0.54 8.91
C VAL A 118 -0.28 -0.86 8.54
N SER A 119 0.38 -1.91 9.04
CA SER A 119 0.02 -3.30 8.67
C SER A 119 -1.20 -3.82 9.43
N GLY A 120 -1.59 -3.19 10.54
CA GLY A 120 -2.48 -3.80 11.54
C GLY A 120 -3.98 -3.73 11.24
N SER A 121 -4.49 -2.64 10.64
CA SER A 121 -5.91 -2.26 10.84
C SER A 121 -6.68 -1.74 9.64
N GLY A 122 -6.02 -1.31 8.56
CA GLY A 122 -6.69 -0.55 7.51
C GLY A 122 -7.10 0.86 7.91
N LEU A 123 -6.67 1.34 9.09
CA LEU A 123 -6.95 2.68 9.61
C LEU A 123 -5.86 3.70 9.26
N LEU A 124 -4.65 3.22 9.02
CA LEU A 124 -3.48 4.01 8.63
C LEU A 124 -2.77 3.29 7.49
N GLU A 125 -2.31 4.04 6.51
CA GLU A 125 -1.38 3.55 5.50
C GLU A 125 -0.30 4.60 5.21
N CYS A 126 0.79 4.18 4.57
CA CYS A 126 1.80 5.11 4.10
C CYS A 126 1.24 6.02 2.99
N VAL A 127 1.60 7.30 3.00
CA VAL A 127 1.48 8.12 1.80
C VAL A 127 2.44 7.57 0.75
N TRP A 128 1.90 7.15 -0.39
CA TRP A 128 2.70 6.69 -1.53
C TRP A 128 2.99 7.85 -2.46
N LEU A 129 4.28 8.06 -2.75
CA LEU A 129 4.77 9.10 -3.64
C LEU A 129 5.23 8.45 -4.95
N PRO A 130 4.49 8.68 -6.06
CA PRO A 130 4.97 8.33 -7.39
C PRO A 130 6.34 8.98 -7.66
N PRO A 131 7.20 8.42 -8.54
CA PRO A 131 8.51 8.99 -8.86
C PRO A 131 8.45 10.48 -9.22
N ARG A 132 7.41 10.92 -9.95
CA ARG A 132 7.21 12.33 -10.29
C ARG A 132 7.02 13.23 -9.09
N ALA A 133 6.35 12.80 -8.02
CA ALA A 133 6.20 13.61 -6.81
C ALA A 133 7.57 13.92 -6.18
N LEU A 134 8.46 12.93 -6.14
CA LEU A 134 9.84 13.11 -5.67
C LEU A 134 10.66 14.00 -6.63
N GLU A 135 10.44 13.87 -7.95
CA GLU A 135 11.08 14.72 -8.94
C GLU A 135 10.60 16.17 -8.89
N THR A 136 9.31 16.41 -8.66
CA THR A 136 8.74 17.76 -8.46
C THR A 136 9.40 18.42 -7.26
N LEU A 137 9.52 17.71 -6.14
CA LEU A 137 10.26 18.19 -4.97
C LEU A 137 11.73 18.51 -5.33
N ALA A 138 12.40 17.64 -6.08
CA ALA A 138 13.79 17.86 -6.49
C ALA A 138 13.99 19.01 -7.49
N LYS A 139 12.93 19.41 -8.20
CA LYS A 139 12.91 20.52 -9.16
C LYS A 139 12.46 21.84 -8.55
N ASP A 140 11.95 21.83 -7.32
CA ASP A 140 11.54 23.04 -6.60
C ASP A 140 12.71 24.06 -6.56
N PRO A 141 12.52 25.30 -7.04
CA PRO A 141 13.55 26.34 -7.03
C PRO A 141 14.10 26.69 -5.65
N ALA A 142 13.30 26.51 -4.59
CA ALA A 142 13.71 26.71 -3.19
C ALA A 142 14.56 25.55 -2.64
N SER A 143 14.69 24.46 -3.40
CA SER A 143 15.43 23.28 -3.00
C SER A 143 16.67 23.04 -3.87
N ARG A 144 17.69 22.45 -3.24
CA ARG A 144 18.85 21.90 -3.94
C ARG A 144 18.90 20.40 -3.72
N MET A 145 18.65 19.61 -4.77
CA MET A 145 18.86 18.17 -4.70
C MET A 145 20.36 17.84 -4.60
N VAL A 146 20.71 17.02 -3.61
CA VAL A 146 22.08 16.57 -3.35
C VAL A 146 22.27 15.07 -3.53
N LEU A 147 21.19 14.29 -3.46
CA LEU A 147 21.20 12.84 -3.67
C LEU A 147 19.89 12.39 -4.32
N PHE A 148 19.98 11.35 -5.13
CA PHE A 148 18.83 10.54 -5.51
C PHE A 148 19.17 9.06 -5.42
N SER A 149 18.16 8.24 -5.20
CA SER A 149 18.23 6.79 -5.31
C SER A 149 17.25 6.32 -6.37
N LEU A 150 17.69 5.45 -7.26
CA LEU A 150 16.86 4.70 -8.19
C LEU A 150 16.70 3.28 -7.67
N ARG A 151 15.47 2.77 -7.69
CA ARG A 151 15.20 1.37 -7.38
C ARG A 151 14.12 0.84 -8.29
N HIS A 152 14.46 -0.22 -9.01
CA HIS A 152 13.54 -0.97 -9.84
C HIS A 152 13.74 -2.46 -9.55
N ASP A 153 12.65 -3.22 -9.37
CA ASP A 153 12.73 -4.66 -9.16
C ASP A 153 11.47 -5.35 -9.68
N ARG A 154 11.59 -5.99 -10.84
CA ARG A 154 10.50 -6.75 -11.48
C ARG A 154 10.64 -8.27 -11.32
N ARG A 155 11.71 -8.76 -10.67
CA ARG A 155 11.92 -10.19 -10.41
C ARG A 155 10.70 -10.86 -9.75
N PRO A 156 9.98 -10.24 -8.79
CA PRO A 156 8.82 -10.87 -8.18
C PRO A 156 7.67 -11.19 -9.14
N LEU A 157 7.64 -10.57 -10.32
CA LEU A 157 6.58 -10.68 -11.33
C LEU A 157 6.97 -11.51 -12.55
N ARG A 158 8.21 -12.02 -12.62
CA ARG A 158 8.72 -12.79 -13.76
C ARG A 158 8.98 -14.24 -13.38
N ARG A 159 8.85 -15.16 -14.34
CA ARG A 159 9.29 -16.54 -14.15
C ARG A 159 10.76 -16.71 -14.50
N MET A 160 11.16 -16.07 -15.59
CA MET A 160 12.53 -16.12 -16.08
C MET A 160 13.18 -14.74 -16.05
N PRO A 161 14.49 -14.67 -15.77
CA PRO A 161 15.25 -13.45 -15.97
C PRO A 161 15.08 -12.92 -17.39
N ASP A 162 15.13 -11.60 -17.56
CA ASP A 162 15.10 -10.98 -18.88
C ASP A 162 16.49 -11.01 -19.52
N PRO A 163 16.68 -11.71 -20.66
CA PRO A 163 17.97 -11.78 -21.31
C PRO A 163 18.43 -10.45 -21.90
N GLU A 164 17.49 -9.54 -22.23
CA GLU A 164 17.77 -8.29 -22.94
C GLU A 164 17.48 -7.04 -22.10
N GLY A 165 16.87 -7.23 -20.92
CA GLY A 165 16.41 -6.14 -20.07
C GLY A 165 17.04 -6.15 -18.68
N ILE A 166 16.56 -5.23 -17.85
CA ILE A 166 17.02 -5.03 -16.48
C ILE A 166 15.96 -5.55 -15.51
N ASP A 167 16.26 -6.65 -14.82
CA ASP A 167 15.34 -7.22 -13.82
C ASP A 167 15.37 -6.49 -12.49
N SER A 168 16.52 -5.96 -12.11
CA SER A 168 16.64 -5.11 -10.95
C SER A 168 17.78 -4.11 -11.10
N VAL A 169 17.51 -2.88 -10.68
CA VAL A 169 18.50 -1.82 -10.53
C VAL A 169 18.34 -1.22 -9.16
N THR A 170 19.47 -1.02 -8.48
CA THR A 170 19.58 -0.13 -7.33
C THR A 170 20.79 0.75 -7.55
N LEU A 171 20.57 2.06 -7.64
CA LEU A 171 21.61 3.05 -7.85
C LEU A 171 21.39 4.17 -6.85
N ARG A 172 22.43 4.58 -6.13
CA ARG A 172 22.42 5.77 -5.27
C ARG A 172 23.49 6.71 -5.77
N PHE A 173 23.11 7.94 -6.11
CA PHE A 173 24.03 8.96 -6.58
C PHE A 173 23.97 10.16 -5.66
N TRP A 174 25.14 10.59 -5.22
CA TRP A 174 25.32 11.76 -4.38
C TRP A 174 26.29 12.72 -5.05
N GLY A 175 25.95 14.01 -5.05
CA GLY A 175 26.83 15.03 -5.57
C GLY A 175 26.13 16.35 -5.92
N PRO A 176 26.91 17.41 -6.16
CA PRO A 176 26.39 18.76 -6.40
C PRO A 176 25.55 18.87 -7.68
N ARG A 177 25.72 17.93 -8.62
CA ARG A 177 24.98 17.85 -9.90
C ARG A 177 23.97 16.70 -9.93
N ALA A 178 23.51 16.22 -8.76
CA ALA A 178 22.58 15.10 -8.65
C ALA A 178 21.35 15.27 -9.57
N ARG A 179 20.78 16.47 -9.65
CA ARG A 179 19.65 16.78 -10.54
C ARG A 179 19.95 16.57 -12.01
N GLU A 180 21.03 17.18 -12.50
CA GLU A 180 21.44 17.04 -13.90
C GLU A 180 21.80 15.60 -14.25
N THR A 181 22.42 14.86 -13.32
CA THR A 181 22.73 13.44 -13.51
C THR A 181 21.46 12.60 -13.58
N LEU A 182 20.47 12.84 -12.71
CA LEU A 182 19.18 12.17 -12.76
C LEU A 182 18.48 12.42 -14.10
N GLU A 183 18.44 13.68 -14.54
CA GLU A 183 17.85 14.05 -15.84
C GLU A 183 18.55 13.34 -16.99
N LYS A 184 19.88 13.25 -16.99
CA LYS A 184 20.62 12.51 -18.01
C LYS A 184 20.30 11.02 -18.01
N LEU A 185 20.20 10.39 -16.83
CA LEU A 185 19.82 8.98 -16.72
C LEU A 185 18.39 8.73 -17.19
N ARG A 186 17.45 9.64 -16.90
CA ARG A 186 16.06 9.55 -17.37
C ARG A 186 15.93 9.56 -18.90
N HIS A 187 16.82 10.26 -19.59
CA HIS A 187 16.83 10.33 -21.05
C HIS A 187 17.86 9.40 -21.69
N SER A 188 18.46 8.50 -20.91
CA SER A 188 19.49 7.58 -21.38
C SER A 188 18.89 6.22 -21.71
N ASP A 189 19.31 5.65 -22.83
CA ASP A 189 18.97 4.27 -23.22
C ASP A 189 19.69 3.21 -22.37
N VAL A 190 20.50 3.60 -21.37
CA VAL A 190 21.26 2.67 -20.52
C VAL A 190 20.35 1.92 -19.55
N LEU A 191 19.29 2.56 -19.03
CA LEU A 191 18.38 1.99 -18.03
C LEU A 191 16.91 2.12 -18.49
N PRO A 192 16.54 1.59 -19.67
CA PRO A 192 15.21 1.80 -20.23
C PRO A 192 14.15 1.24 -19.28
N MET A 193 13.11 2.02 -18.97
CA MET A 193 12.00 1.62 -18.10
C MET A 193 12.40 1.20 -16.66
N ALA A 194 13.64 1.44 -16.23
CA ALA A 194 14.18 0.99 -14.93
C ALA A 194 14.70 2.13 -14.04
N THR A 195 14.34 3.38 -14.35
CA THR A 195 14.84 4.60 -13.68
C THR A 195 13.89 5.13 -12.59
N SER A 196 13.14 4.28 -11.89
CA SER A 196 12.17 4.71 -10.88
C SER A 196 12.86 5.38 -9.68
N VAL A 197 12.63 6.68 -9.50
CA VAL A 197 13.18 7.47 -8.38
C VAL A 197 12.55 7.00 -7.07
N TYR A 198 13.35 6.37 -6.22
CA TYR A 198 12.94 5.75 -4.96
C TYR A 198 13.08 6.70 -3.76
N SER A 199 14.13 7.52 -3.76
CA SER A 199 14.31 8.60 -2.78
C SER A 199 15.03 9.79 -3.40
N VAL A 200 14.78 10.98 -2.86
CA VAL A 200 15.53 12.20 -3.16
C VAL A 200 15.97 12.85 -1.85
N ARG A 201 17.19 13.38 -1.81
CA ARG A 201 17.67 14.20 -0.71
C ARG A 201 17.80 15.64 -1.17
N VAL A 202 17.08 16.53 -0.50
CA VAL A 202 17.03 17.96 -0.82
C VAL A 202 17.51 18.79 0.37
N ARG A 203 18.23 19.87 0.07
CA ARG A 203 18.53 20.95 1.02
C ARG A 203 17.61 22.13 0.74
N VAL A 204 16.94 22.61 1.77
CA VAL A 204 16.09 23.81 1.73
C VAL A 204 16.56 24.78 2.81
N GLY A 205 16.51 26.09 2.53
CA GLY A 205 16.99 27.15 3.43
C GLY A 205 18.43 27.61 3.13
N ASP A 206 18.91 28.55 3.95
CA ASP A 206 20.24 29.17 3.83
C ASP A 206 21.28 28.49 4.75
N ASP A 207 22.48 29.05 4.88
CA ASP A 207 23.53 28.41 5.69
C ASP A 207 23.26 28.45 7.20
N GLU A 208 22.43 29.38 7.68
CA GLU A 208 22.08 29.51 9.10
C GLU A 208 20.84 28.69 9.46
N LYS A 209 19.81 28.73 8.62
CA LYS A 209 18.52 28.06 8.81
C LYS A 209 18.24 27.15 7.63
N TYR A 210 18.61 25.87 7.77
CA TYR A 210 18.35 24.87 6.75
C TYR A 210 17.75 23.57 7.29
N CYS A 211 17.19 22.81 6.36
CA CYS A 211 16.89 21.40 6.50
C CYS A 211 17.52 20.63 5.33
N LEU A 212 18.20 19.54 5.64
CA LEU A 212 18.63 18.51 4.70
C LEU A 212 17.77 17.27 4.95
N ALA A 213 16.85 16.97 4.04
CA ALA A 213 15.90 15.88 4.18
C ALA A 213 16.02 14.89 3.03
N GLU A 214 16.08 13.61 3.36
CA GLU A 214 15.86 12.53 2.40
C GLU A 214 14.41 12.06 2.50
N VAL A 215 13.72 12.09 1.36
CA VAL A 215 12.32 11.73 1.20
C VAL A 215 12.25 10.44 0.40
N PHE A 216 11.59 9.43 0.95
CA PHE A 216 11.39 8.13 0.34
C PHE A 216 10.00 8.02 -0.29
N HIS A 217 9.85 7.13 -1.28
CA HIS A 217 8.58 6.87 -1.95
C HIS A 217 7.40 6.47 -1.04
N THR A 218 7.66 6.07 0.21
CA THR A 218 6.65 5.66 1.20
C THR A 218 6.22 6.82 2.10
N GLY A 219 6.57 8.06 1.77
CA GLY A 219 6.30 9.21 2.64
C GLY A 219 7.13 9.21 3.92
N LYS A 220 8.15 8.34 4.05
CA LYS A 220 9.16 8.43 5.10
C LYS A 220 10.12 9.56 4.75
N ILE A 221 10.47 10.35 5.76
CA ILE A 221 11.41 11.46 5.65
C ILE A 221 12.43 11.33 6.77
N THR A 222 13.71 11.41 6.43
CA THR A 222 14.80 11.49 7.41
C THR A 222 15.51 12.82 7.26
N ALA A 223 15.58 13.62 8.32
CA ALA A 223 16.04 15.00 8.26
C ALA A 223 17.06 15.36 9.33
N ILE A 224 18.00 16.22 8.94
CA ILE A 224 18.93 16.94 9.82
C ILE A 224 18.94 18.42 9.42
N GLY A 225 19.44 19.30 10.28
CA GLY A 225 19.53 20.73 9.97
C GLY A 225 19.34 21.59 11.20
N THR A 226 19.18 22.89 11.00
CA THR A 226 19.06 23.89 12.07
C THR A 226 17.67 24.51 12.16
N SER A 227 16.76 24.15 11.25
CA SER A 227 15.41 24.71 11.19
C SER A 227 14.36 23.63 10.99
N PHE A 228 13.49 23.45 11.98
CA PHE A 228 12.32 22.58 11.84
C PHE A 228 11.28 23.20 10.90
N ALA A 229 11.21 24.54 10.81
CA ALA A 229 10.34 25.21 9.88
C ALA A 229 10.67 24.88 8.41
N GLU A 230 11.96 24.74 8.06
CA GLU A 230 12.35 24.29 6.72
C GLU A 230 11.98 22.82 6.46
N HIS A 231 12.00 21.97 7.49
CA HIS A 231 11.48 20.60 7.37
C HIS A 231 9.98 20.60 7.08
N GLU A 232 9.20 21.42 7.79
CA GLU A 232 7.76 21.54 7.56
C GLU A 232 7.42 22.07 6.15
N ARG A 233 8.26 22.94 5.55
CA ARG A 233 8.07 23.35 4.13
C ARG A 233 8.19 22.17 3.17
N ILE A 234 9.15 21.27 3.40
CA ILE A 234 9.32 20.04 2.59
C ILE A 234 8.10 19.14 2.77
N VAL A 235 7.66 18.93 4.01
CA VAL A 235 6.45 18.14 4.31
C VAL A 235 5.24 18.74 3.59
N GLN A 236 5.02 20.05 3.69
CA GLN A 236 3.88 20.72 3.08
C GLN A 236 3.87 20.59 1.55
N ALA A 237 5.02 20.76 0.89
CA ALA A 237 5.13 20.58 -0.57
C ALA A 237 4.74 19.15 -1.00
N LEU A 238 5.13 18.13 -0.22
CA LEU A 238 4.74 16.74 -0.48
C LEU A 238 3.24 16.50 -0.27
N LEU A 239 2.66 17.11 0.77
CA LEU A 239 1.23 16.98 1.05
C LEU A 239 0.38 17.65 -0.03
N GLU A 240 0.81 18.78 -0.58
CA GLU A 240 0.11 19.48 -1.67
C GLU A 240 0.11 18.66 -2.96
N GLU A 241 1.24 18.04 -3.30
CA GLU A 241 1.32 17.12 -4.44
C GLU A 241 0.39 15.92 -4.24
N HIS A 242 0.43 15.28 -3.06
CA HIS A 242 -0.44 14.14 -2.75
C HIS A 242 -1.93 14.51 -2.76
N GLU A 243 -2.31 15.62 -2.15
CA GLU A 243 -3.72 16.06 -2.10
C GLU A 243 -4.24 16.41 -3.50
N THR A 244 -3.39 16.96 -4.37
CA THR A 244 -3.73 17.16 -5.78
C THR A 244 -4.07 15.84 -6.46
N LEU A 245 -3.25 14.79 -6.22
CA LEU A 245 -3.50 13.48 -6.80
C LEU A 245 -4.81 12.86 -6.26
N VAL A 246 -4.98 12.90 -4.95
CA VAL A 246 -6.14 12.32 -4.26
C VAL A 246 -7.44 13.01 -4.68
N THR A 247 -7.46 14.35 -4.70
CA THR A 247 -8.66 15.13 -5.06
C THR A 247 -9.11 14.83 -6.48
N ALA A 248 -8.19 14.72 -7.44
CA ALA A 248 -8.55 14.41 -8.82
C ALA A 248 -9.09 12.98 -8.97
N LEU A 249 -8.53 12.00 -8.26
CA LEU A 249 -9.03 10.63 -8.25
C LEU A 249 -10.41 10.53 -7.57
N GLU A 250 -10.62 11.23 -6.44
CA GLU A 250 -11.93 11.30 -5.78
C GLU A 250 -12.98 11.99 -6.66
N ALA A 251 -12.58 13.01 -7.44
CA ALA A 251 -13.46 13.62 -8.43
C ALA A 251 -13.82 12.63 -9.55
N ALA A 252 -12.86 11.83 -10.03
CA ALA A 252 -13.10 10.78 -11.01
C ALA A 252 -14.02 9.67 -10.47
N GLN A 253 -13.89 9.29 -9.19
CA GLN A 253 -14.74 8.29 -8.51
C GLN A 253 -16.21 8.68 -8.43
N LYS A 254 -16.54 9.99 -8.38
CA LYS A 254 -17.93 10.48 -8.35
C LYS A 254 -18.68 10.19 -9.65
N THR A 255 -17.96 9.80 -10.70
CA THR A 255 -18.52 9.37 -11.96
C THR A 255 -18.37 7.85 -12.08
N PRO A 256 -19.31 7.13 -12.73
CA PRO A 256 -19.21 5.68 -12.94
C PRO A 256 -18.15 5.38 -14.00
N ARG A 257 -16.89 5.64 -13.66
CA ARG A 257 -15.74 5.62 -14.54
C ARG A 257 -14.70 4.66 -14.03
N ARG A 258 -14.10 3.96 -14.99
CA ARG A 258 -12.93 3.10 -14.82
C ARG A 258 -11.67 3.93 -15.07
N VAL A 259 -10.70 3.85 -14.17
CA VAL A 259 -9.37 4.43 -14.36
C VAL A 259 -8.56 3.43 -15.17
N THR A 260 -8.17 3.81 -16.39
CA THR A 260 -7.36 2.97 -17.28
C THR A 260 -5.93 3.48 -17.30
N ILE A 261 -4.99 2.60 -17.02
CA ILE A 261 -3.55 2.86 -16.95
C ILE A 261 -2.91 2.06 -18.08
N PRO A 262 -2.46 2.72 -19.17
CA PRO A 262 -1.67 2.06 -20.19
C PRO A 262 -0.37 1.54 -19.57
N VAL A 263 -0.11 0.23 -19.74
CA VAL A 263 1.12 -0.38 -19.24
C VAL A 263 1.79 -1.11 -20.38
N LYS A 264 2.98 -0.65 -20.76
CA LYS A 264 3.86 -1.45 -21.59
C LYS A 264 4.48 -2.53 -20.71
N TRP A 265 3.81 -3.68 -20.65
CA TRP A 265 4.23 -4.81 -19.84
C TRP A 265 5.63 -5.28 -20.23
N THR A 266 6.49 -5.41 -19.23
CA THR A 266 7.84 -5.97 -19.36
C THR A 266 7.90 -7.39 -18.78
N LEU A 267 6.76 -8.09 -18.78
CA LEU A 267 6.57 -9.41 -18.20
C LEU A 267 6.68 -10.49 -19.28
N ASP A 268 7.30 -11.61 -18.95
CA ASP A 268 7.41 -12.80 -19.80
C ASP A 268 6.07 -13.57 -19.90
N ASP A 269 5.32 -13.63 -18.79
CA ASP A 269 4.00 -14.25 -18.73
C ASP A 269 3.03 -13.34 -17.94
N LEU A 270 2.05 -12.76 -18.64
CA LEU A 270 1.06 -11.87 -18.03
C LEU A 270 0.21 -12.60 -16.97
N ALA A 271 -0.14 -13.86 -17.21
CA ALA A 271 -0.93 -14.66 -16.26
C ALA A 271 -0.16 -14.90 -14.96
N TYR A 272 1.15 -15.12 -15.05
CA TYR A 272 2.03 -15.22 -13.89
C TYR A 272 2.11 -13.89 -13.14
N GLY A 273 2.35 -12.79 -13.86
CA GLY A 273 2.41 -11.45 -13.28
C GLY A 273 1.13 -11.09 -12.54
N VAL A 274 -0.04 -11.30 -13.16
CA VAL A 274 -1.35 -11.11 -12.53
C VAL A 274 -1.49 -12.01 -11.29
N GLY A 275 -1.12 -13.28 -11.38
CA GLY A 275 -1.10 -14.18 -10.21
C GLY A 275 -0.27 -13.65 -9.05
N ARG A 276 0.91 -13.07 -9.33
CA ARG A 276 1.79 -12.48 -8.31
C ARG A 276 1.24 -11.16 -7.76
N MET A 277 0.78 -10.26 -8.62
CA MET A 277 0.18 -8.97 -8.24
C MET A 277 -0.99 -9.13 -7.25
N PHE A 278 -1.84 -10.13 -7.47
CA PHE A 278 -3.07 -10.36 -6.70
C PHE A 278 -2.96 -11.50 -5.65
N SER A 279 -1.75 -11.96 -5.34
CA SER A 279 -1.52 -13.05 -4.37
C SER A 279 -1.52 -12.63 -2.90
N GLY A 280 -1.60 -11.33 -2.62
CA GLY A 280 -1.49 -10.76 -1.28
C GLY A 280 -0.04 -10.61 -0.79
N THR A 281 0.94 -10.53 -1.70
CA THR A 281 2.35 -10.32 -1.36
C THR A 281 2.89 -8.98 -1.89
N ASP A 282 4.07 -8.59 -1.40
CA ASP A 282 4.80 -7.47 -2.00
C ASP A 282 5.11 -7.74 -3.48
N PRO A 283 5.18 -6.68 -4.31
CA PRO A 283 5.07 -5.27 -3.92
C PRO A 283 3.65 -4.69 -3.96
N PHE A 284 2.67 -5.38 -4.54
CA PHE A 284 1.33 -4.84 -4.77
C PHE A 284 0.42 -4.92 -3.54
N ARG A 285 0.59 -5.96 -2.71
CA ARG A 285 -0.29 -6.24 -1.56
C ARG A 285 -1.78 -6.21 -1.91
N LEU A 286 -2.11 -6.70 -3.10
CA LEU A 286 -3.49 -6.91 -3.53
C LEU A 286 -3.80 -8.40 -3.35
N TRP A 287 -4.97 -8.72 -2.80
CA TRP A 287 -5.45 -10.09 -2.63
C TRP A 287 -6.71 -10.29 -3.46
N GLY A 288 -6.69 -11.17 -4.45
CA GLY A 288 -7.85 -11.45 -5.29
C GLY A 288 -7.76 -12.82 -5.95
N ILE A 289 -8.82 -13.20 -6.64
CA ILE A 289 -8.88 -14.47 -7.38
C ILE A 289 -9.07 -14.14 -8.87
N PRO A 290 -7.98 -14.13 -9.66
CA PRO A 290 -8.04 -13.86 -11.10
C PRO A 290 -8.97 -14.82 -11.84
N GLU A 291 -9.82 -14.24 -12.68
CA GLU A 291 -10.59 -14.95 -13.70
C GLU A 291 -10.02 -14.59 -15.06
N GLN A 292 -9.66 -15.61 -15.85
CA GLN A 292 -9.21 -15.41 -17.22
C GLN A 292 -10.44 -15.25 -18.12
N THR A 293 -10.65 -14.05 -18.64
CA THR A 293 -11.78 -13.69 -19.52
C THR A 293 -11.44 -13.79 -21.00
N GLY A 294 -10.14 -13.91 -21.33
CA GLY A 294 -9.62 -14.14 -22.67
C GLY A 294 -8.17 -14.64 -22.64
N PRO A 295 -7.53 -14.91 -23.80
CA PRO A 295 -6.18 -15.48 -23.85
C PRO A 295 -5.15 -14.72 -23.00
N GLU A 296 -5.26 -13.40 -22.94
CA GLU A 296 -4.37 -12.52 -22.17
C GLU A 296 -5.17 -11.39 -21.51
N SER A 297 -6.36 -11.72 -21.02
CA SER A 297 -7.23 -10.79 -20.31
C SER A 297 -7.72 -11.43 -19.03
N PHE A 298 -7.61 -10.69 -17.94
CA PHE A 298 -7.93 -11.12 -16.60
C PHE A 298 -8.83 -10.10 -15.93
N GLN A 299 -9.83 -10.58 -15.21
CA GLN A 299 -10.70 -9.76 -14.37
C GLN A 299 -10.67 -10.29 -12.95
N MET A 300 -10.65 -9.40 -11.96
CA MET A 300 -10.74 -9.80 -10.56
C MET A 300 -11.24 -8.68 -9.67
N ARG A 301 -11.96 -9.07 -8.62
CA ARG A 301 -12.09 -8.22 -7.44
C ARG A 301 -10.93 -8.50 -6.53
N ALA A 302 -10.28 -7.45 -6.05
CA ALA A 302 -9.15 -7.60 -5.15
C ALA A 302 -9.25 -6.66 -3.97
N VAL A 303 -8.86 -7.17 -2.81
CA VAL A 303 -8.65 -6.44 -1.57
C VAL A 303 -7.30 -5.77 -1.63
N ASP A 304 -7.29 -4.46 -1.45
CA ASP A 304 -6.10 -3.73 -1.07
C ASP A 304 -5.79 -4.00 0.41
N LEU A 305 -4.70 -4.71 0.69
CA LEU A 305 -4.40 -5.20 2.03
C LEU A 305 -3.99 -4.13 3.03
N ASP A 306 -3.59 -2.94 2.56
CA ASP A 306 -3.20 -1.84 3.43
C ASP A 306 -4.43 -1.10 3.99
N VAL A 307 -5.55 -1.06 3.26
CA VAL A 307 -6.81 -0.41 3.69
C VAL A 307 -7.97 -1.40 3.91
N GLY A 308 -7.81 -2.64 3.49
CA GLY A 308 -8.85 -3.67 3.52
C GLY A 308 -10.07 -3.33 2.67
N ARG A 309 -9.91 -2.63 1.55
CA ARG A 309 -11.01 -2.22 0.65
C ARG A 309 -10.90 -2.91 -0.70
N VAL A 310 -12.04 -3.10 -1.37
CA VAL A 310 -12.12 -3.89 -2.61
C VAL A 310 -12.20 -2.97 -3.81
N ALA A 311 -11.40 -3.24 -4.84
CA ALA A 311 -11.53 -2.66 -6.16
C ALA A 311 -11.70 -3.76 -7.22
N LEU A 312 -12.32 -3.42 -8.35
CA LEU A 312 -12.40 -4.30 -9.50
C LEU A 312 -11.25 -3.94 -10.44
N PHE A 313 -10.51 -4.96 -10.87
CA PHE A 313 -9.38 -4.83 -11.78
C PHE A 313 -9.66 -5.59 -13.07
N THR A 314 -9.23 -5.02 -14.18
CA THR A 314 -9.09 -5.69 -15.47
C THR A 314 -7.65 -5.52 -15.92
N VAL A 315 -6.99 -6.59 -16.33
CA VAL A 315 -5.60 -6.58 -16.79
C VAL A 315 -5.54 -7.28 -18.13
N ASP A 316 -4.97 -6.61 -19.13
CA ASP A 316 -4.73 -7.17 -20.45
C ASP A 316 -3.42 -6.63 -21.04
N ARG A 317 -3.11 -6.97 -22.30
CA ARG A 317 -1.88 -6.50 -22.97
C ARG A 317 -1.80 -4.97 -23.15
N ALA A 318 -2.92 -4.25 -23.16
CA ALA A 318 -2.93 -2.80 -23.30
C ALA A 318 -2.64 -2.10 -21.96
N GLY A 319 -3.03 -2.72 -20.85
CA GLY A 319 -2.67 -2.21 -19.53
C GLY A 319 -3.50 -2.75 -18.39
N LEU A 320 -3.66 -1.91 -17.37
CA LEU A 320 -4.45 -2.20 -16.18
C LEU A 320 -5.57 -1.17 -16.06
N SER A 321 -6.77 -1.65 -15.81
CA SER A 321 -7.90 -0.80 -15.51
C SER A 321 -8.45 -1.13 -14.13
N LEU A 322 -8.76 -0.10 -13.34
CA LEU A 322 -9.27 -0.23 -11.99
C LEU A 322 -10.56 0.56 -11.83
N GLU A 323 -11.51 -0.02 -11.11
CA GLU A 323 -12.77 0.59 -10.71
C GLU A 323 -12.81 0.58 -9.17
N LEU A 324 -12.74 1.78 -8.61
CA LEU A 324 -12.74 1.98 -7.16
C LEU A 324 -14.19 1.92 -6.69
N GLY A 325 -14.48 1.03 -5.73
CA GLY A 325 -15.78 1.04 -5.07
C GLY A 325 -15.99 2.34 -4.29
N ALA A 326 -17.24 2.70 -3.99
CA ALA A 326 -17.59 3.92 -3.25
C ALA A 326 -16.91 4.06 -1.86
N ARG A 327 -16.35 2.96 -1.32
CA ARG A 327 -15.65 2.91 -0.03
C ARG A 327 -14.14 2.67 -0.19
N THR A 328 -13.63 2.64 -1.40
CA THR A 328 -12.21 2.38 -1.70
C THR A 328 -11.49 3.70 -1.89
N PRO A 329 -10.50 4.04 -1.06
CA PRO A 329 -9.85 5.33 -1.10
C PRO A 329 -9.04 5.52 -2.38
N ALA A 330 -8.87 6.78 -2.80
CA ALA A 330 -8.06 7.14 -3.96
C ALA A 330 -6.59 6.65 -3.85
N SER A 331 -6.07 6.58 -2.62
CA SER A 331 -4.74 6.06 -2.30
C SER A 331 -4.50 4.64 -2.82
N THR A 332 -5.53 3.80 -2.95
CA THR A 332 -5.43 2.49 -3.61
C THR A 332 -4.93 2.63 -5.04
N ALA A 333 -5.48 3.57 -5.83
CA ALA A 333 -5.03 3.77 -7.20
C ALA A 333 -3.61 4.36 -7.27
N ILE A 334 -3.28 5.30 -6.37
CA ILE A 334 -1.94 5.88 -6.27
C ILE A 334 -0.90 4.80 -5.96
N ARG A 335 -1.16 3.91 -5.00
CA ARG A 335 -0.28 2.77 -4.67
C ARG A 335 -0.14 1.82 -5.86
N VAL A 336 -1.23 1.46 -6.52
CA VAL A 336 -1.19 0.57 -7.70
C VAL A 336 -0.29 1.14 -8.78
N VAL A 337 -0.43 2.43 -9.10
CA VAL A 337 0.39 3.09 -10.13
C VAL A 337 1.83 3.22 -9.70
N SER A 338 2.06 3.59 -8.44
CA SER A 338 3.40 3.62 -7.86
C SER A 338 4.05 2.24 -7.97
N ALA A 339 3.35 1.17 -7.61
CA ALA A 339 3.86 -0.20 -7.71
C ALA A 339 4.17 -0.60 -9.17
N LEU A 340 3.32 -0.21 -10.13
CA LEU A 340 3.62 -0.40 -11.57
C LEU A 340 4.89 0.35 -11.96
N GLN A 341 5.08 1.59 -11.51
CA GLN A 341 6.26 2.39 -11.81
C GLN A 341 7.54 1.81 -11.17
N TYR A 342 7.48 1.32 -9.94
CA TYR A 342 8.64 0.76 -9.24
C TYR A 342 8.98 -0.69 -9.64
N HIS A 343 8.00 -1.47 -10.10
CA HIS A 343 8.16 -2.93 -10.25
C HIS A 343 7.76 -3.49 -11.62
N VAL A 344 7.23 -2.69 -12.53
CA VAL A 344 6.90 -3.13 -13.89
C VAL A 344 7.62 -2.28 -14.92
N ASN A 345 7.38 -0.97 -14.90
CA ASN A 345 7.92 -0.06 -15.89
C ASN A 345 7.92 1.39 -15.34
N ALA A 346 9.11 1.96 -15.16
CA ALA A 346 9.32 3.30 -14.65
C ALA A 346 8.70 4.42 -15.50
N ASP A 347 8.41 4.14 -16.76
CA ASP A 347 7.84 5.06 -17.74
C ASP A 347 6.32 4.97 -17.82
N VAL A 348 5.69 4.13 -16.97
CA VAL A 348 4.23 4.17 -16.77
C VAL A 348 3.88 5.60 -16.39
N ARG A 349 3.09 6.24 -17.27
CA ARG A 349 2.70 7.62 -17.09
C ARG A 349 1.87 7.74 -15.81
N ASP A 350 2.15 8.80 -15.07
CA ASP A 350 1.33 9.25 -13.94
C ASP A 350 0.18 10.16 -14.39
N ASP A 351 -0.11 10.21 -15.70
CA ASP A 351 -1.18 10.99 -16.30
C ASP A 351 -2.58 10.47 -15.97
N LEU A 352 -2.70 9.63 -14.93
CA LEU A 352 -3.91 9.38 -14.14
C LEU A 352 -4.77 10.64 -13.94
N ILE A 353 -4.14 11.83 -13.91
CA ILE A 353 -4.69 13.09 -13.42
C ILE A 353 -4.43 14.27 -14.36
N SER A 354 -3.87 14.05 -15.56
CA SER A 354 -3.86 15.15 -16.54
C SER A 354 -5.33 15.52 -16.86
N PRO A 355 -5.71 16.81 -16.93
CA PRO A 355 -7.11 17.20 -17.13
C PRO A 355 -7.70 16.73 -18.47
N GLU A 356 -6.89 16.23 -19.41
CA GLU A 356 -7.33 15.86 -20.77
C GLU A 356 -7.40 14.35 -21.13
N PRO A 357 -6.80 13.33 -20.45
CA PRO A 357 -7.00 11.92 -20.81
C PRO A 357 -8.20 11.25 -20.12
N LEU A 358 -8.64 11.71 -18.94
CA LEU A 358 -9.82 11.13 -18.26
C LEU A 358 -11.14 11.36 -19.01
N LEU A 359 -11.14 12.27 -20.00
CA LEU A 359 -12.30 12.54 -20.85
C LEU A 359 -12.36 11.67 -22.12
N GLN A 360 -11.32 10.91 -22.47
CA GLN A 360 -11.31 10.13 -23.73
C GLN A 360 -11.36 8.60 -23.58
N LEU A 361 -11.14 8.02 -22.39
CA LEU A 361 -11.17 6.55 -22.22
C LEU A 361 -12.01 6.06 -21.02
N ALA A 362 -12.86 6.92 -20.47
CA ALA A 362 -13.80 6.54 -19.43
C ALA A 362 -15.05 5.90 -20.04
N LEU A 363 -15.06 4.57 -20.15
CA LEU A 363 -16.27 3.83 -20.50
C LEU A 363 -17.25 3.85 -19.31
N PRO A 364 -18.56 4.08 -19.56
CA PRO A 364 -19.56 3.94 -18.51
C PRO A 364 -19.49 2.52 -17.95
N VAL A 365 -19.43 2.40 -16.63
CA VAL A 365 -19.59 1.11 -15.97
C VAL A 365 -20.99 0.59 -16.32
N THR A 366 -21.08 -0.64 -16.84
CA THR A 366 -22.36 -1.34 -16.94
C THR A 366 -22.83 -1.62 -15.53
N THR A 367 -23.69 -0.74 -15.01
CA THR A 367 -24.37 -0.86 -13.72
C THR A 367 -25.40 -1.98 -13.78
N GLU A 368 -24.97 -3.22 -13.98
CA GLU A 368 -25.76 -4.32 -13.45
C GLU A 368 -25.70 -4.21 -11.92
N ARG A 369 -26.85 -3.99 -11.29
CA ARG A 369 -26.93 -3.86 -9.83
C ARG A 369 -26.53 -5.19 -9.21
N GLY A 370 -25.52 -5.16 -8.33
CA GLY A 370 -25.03 -6.34 -7.62
C GLY A 370 -23.82 -6.99 -8.29
N THR A 371 -22.93 -7.57 -7.49
CA THR A 371 -21.70 -8.17 -8.00
C THR A 371 -21.93 -9.57 -8.58
N PHE A 372 -23.02 -10.24 -8.19
CA PHE A 372 -23.47 -11.50 -8.79
C PHE A 372 -25.00 -11.59 -8.76
N LYS A 373 -25.59 -12.50 -9.53
CA LYS A 373 -27.04 -12.69 -9.63
C LYS A 373 -27.45 -13.98 -8.91
N GLU A 374 -28.74 -14.15 -8.65
CA GLU A 374 -29.30 -15.40 -8.10
C GLU A 374 -29.05 -16.61 -9.02
N THR A 375 -28.80 -16.36 -10.31
CA THR A 375 -28.49 -17.36 -11.33
C THR A 375 -26.99 -17.53 -11.59
N SER A 376 -26.14 -16.78 -10.88
CA SER A 376 -24.67 -16.89 -11.04
C SER A 376 -24.18 -18.28 -10.64
N LYS A 377 -23.15 -18.76 -11.34
CA LYS A 377 -22.53 -20.03 -11.01
C LYS A 377 -21.81 -19.91 -9.66
N LEU A 378 -21.76 -21.02 -8.92
CA LEU A 378 -21.22 -21.00 -7.55
C LEU A 378 -19.76 -20.54 -7.47
N HIS A 379 -18.93 -20.87 -8.47
CA HIS A 379 -17.53 -20.42 -8.50
C HIS A 379 -17.39 -18.90 -8.74
N ASP A 380 -18.29 -18.29 -9.50
CA ASP A 380 -18.32 -16.82 -9.70
C ASP A 380 -18.71 -16.13 -8.39
N VAL A 381 -19.74 -16.65 -7.70
CA VAL A 381 -20.12 -16.20 -6.36
C VAL A 381 -18.93 -16.36 -5.40
N ALA A 382 -18.21 -17.47 -5.47
CA ALA A 382 -17.06 -17.73 -4.59
C ALA A 382 -15.92 -16.73 -4.78
N ARG A 383 -15.59 -16.33 -6.02
CA ARG A 383 -14.58 -15.28 -6.25
C ARG A 383 -14.93 -13.97 -5.55
N VAL A 384 -16.20 -13.60 -5.55
CA VAL A 384 -16.69 -12.37 -4.90
C VAL A 384 -16.72 -12.51 -3.38
N VAL A 385 -17.38 -13.55 -2.88
CA VAL A 385 -17.66 -13.75 -1.46
C VAL A 385 -16.37 -13.98 -0.66
N LEU A 386 -15.43 -14.77 -1.18
CA LEU A 386 -14.13 -15.02 -0.51
C LEU A 386 -13.28 -13.74 -0.46
N THR A 387 -13.33 -12.92 -1.51
CA THR A 387 -12.66 -11.61 -1.53
C THR A 387 -13.22 -10.67 -0.47
N GLU A 388 -14.54 -10.58 -0.33
CA GLU A 388 -15.12 -9.74 0.72
C GLU A 388 -14.85 -10.30 2.12
N ALA A 389 -14.86 -11.63 2.30
CA ALA A 389 -14.46 -12.25 3.56
C ALA A 389 -13.02 -11.89 3.95
N CYS A 390 -12.08 -11.93 2.98
CA CYS A 390 -10.70 -11.48 3.18
C CYS A 390 -10.63 -9.98 3.52
N ALA A 391 -11.45 -9.14 2.87
CA ALA A 391 -11.53 -7.71 3.16
C ALA A 391 -11.99 -7.46 4.60
N CYS A 392 -13.02 -8.16 5.07
CA CYS A 392 -13.47 -8.11 6.45
C CYS A 392 -12.38 -8.56 7.44
N LEU A 393 -11.69 -9.67 7.16
CA LEU A 393 -10.57 -10.15 8.00
C LEU A 393 -9.44 -9.11 8.08
N THR A 394 -9.07 -8.50 6.94
CA THR A 394 -8.03 -7.48 6.85
C THR A 394 -8.36 -6.25 7.70
N ARG A 395 -9.66 -5.90 7.81
CA ARG A 395 -10.19 -4.84 8.68
C ARG A 395 -10.41 -5.28 10.14
N GLY A 396 -9.97 -6.48 10.52
CA GLY A 396 -10.04 -6.98 11.90
C GLY A 396 -11.37 -7.59 12.32
N ALA A 397 -12.27 -7.93 11.38
CA ALA A 397 -13.51 -8.63 11.72
C ALA A 397 -13.20 -10.03 12.29
N GLN A 398 -13.79 -10.37 13.43
CA GLN A 398 -13.65 -11.70 14.04
C GLN A 398 -14.74 -12.70 13.58
N SER A 399 -15.84 -12.19 13.05
CA SER A 399 -16.95 -13.00 12.54
C SER A 399 -17.58 -12.38 11.30
N LEU A 400 -18.19 -13.23 10.49
CA LEU A 400 -18.90 -12.90 9.26
C LEU A 400 -20.32 -13.41 9.32
N THR A 401 -21.24 -12.64 8.74
CA THR A 401 -22.59 -13.08 8.41
C THR A 401 -22.82 -12.89 6.91
N THR A 402 -23.79 -13.59 6.35
CA THR A 402 -24.20 -13.35 4.95
C THR A 402 -24.65 -11.90 4.73
N GLY A 403 -25.27 -11.27 5.73
CA GLY A 403 -25.72 -9.88 5.65
C GLY A 403 -24.55 -8.91 5.47
N MET A 404 -23.48 -9.08 6.25
CA MET A 404 -22.26 -8.26 6.11
C MET A 404 -21.63 -8.38 4.71
N LEU A 405 -21.56 -9.60 4.18
CA LEU A 405 -20.96 -9.88 2.87
C LEU A 405 -21.84 -9.33 1.73
N LEU A 406 -23.16 -9.46 1.84
CA LEU A 406 -24.11 -8.94 0.85
C LEU A 406 -24.24 -7.41 0.90
N GLU A 407 -24.21 -6.80 2.08
CA GLU A 407 -24.18 -5.34 2.21
C GLU A 407 -22.99 -4.75 1.44
N SER A 408 -21.83 -5.40 1.46
CA SER A 408 -20.66 -4.90 0.72
C SER A 408 -20.72 -5.14 -0.79
N THR A 409 -21.41 -6.18 -1.24
CA THR A 409 -21.42 -6.59 -2.65
C THR A 409 -22.65 -6.12 -3.41
N HIS A 410 -23.75 -5.84 -2.72
CA HIS A 410 -25.06 -5.49 -3.27
C HIS A 410 -25.69 -4.26 -2.58
N GLY A 411 -25.21 -3.84 -1.40
CA GLY A 411 -25.89 -2.84 -0.58
C GLY A 411 -27.07 -3.43 0.20
N ASN A 412 -27.59 -2.66 1.17
CA ASN A 412 -28.62 -3.14 2.11
C ASN A 412 -29.97 -3.46 1.44
N GLU A 413 -30.32 -2.79 0.34
CA GLU A 413 -31.64 -2.87 -0.28
C GLU A 413 -31.80 -4.05 -1.25
N LEU A 414 -30.69 -4.69 -1.63
CA LEU A 414 -30.67 -5.68 -2.73
C LEU A 414 -30.43 -7.13 -2.26
N ALA A 415 -30.36 -7.38 -0.94
CA ALA A 415 -30.13 -8.71 -0.41
C ALA A 415 -31.41 -9.56 -0.44
N THR A 416 -31.49 -10.52 -1.37
CA THR A 416 -32.60 -11.47 -1.46
C THR A 416 -32.28 -12.79 -0.72
N PRO A 417 -33.30 -13.59 -0.33
CA PRO A 417 -33.06 -14.91 0.27
C PRO A 417 -32.17 -15.84 -0.58
N ALA A 418 -32.30 -15.79 -1.91
CA ALA A 418 -31.47 -16.60 -2.81
C ALA A 418 -29.99 -16.17 -2.78
N LEU A 419 -29.70 -14.86 -2.72
CA LEU A 419 -28.32 -14.37 -2.56
C LEU A 419 -27.74 -14.77 -1.20
N HIS A 420 -28.55 -14.75 -0.14
CA HIS A 420 -28.16 -15.26 1.17
C HIS A 420 -27.80 -16.74 1.12
N ASP A 421 -28.58 -17.55 0.42
CA ASP A 421 -28.34 -18.99 0.30
C ASP A 421 -27.08 -19.30 -0.52
N LEU A 422 -26.84 -18.60 -1.63
CA LEU A 422 -25.60 -18.71 -2.40
C LEU A 422 -24.37 -18.35 -1.56
N THR A 423 -24.44 -17.22 -0.85
CA THR A 423 -23.36 -16.77 0.03
C THR A 423 -23.09 -17.78 1.15
N ARG A 424 -24.16 -18.29 1.78
CA ARG A 424 -24.07 -19.32 2.84
C ARG A 424 -23.42 -20.60 2.32
N ARG A 425 -23.79 -21.04 1.12
CA ARG A 425 -23.22 -22.23 0.49
C ARG A 425 -21.72 -22.08 0.27
N VAL A 426 -21.27 -20.96 -0.31
CA VAL A 426 -19.84 -20.69 -0.53
C VAL A 426 -19.07 -20.70 0.80
N MET A 427 -19.52 -19.95 1.80
CA MET A 427 -18.81 -19.84 3.07
C MET A 427 -18.79 -21.15 3.86
N SER A 428 -19.85 -21.96 3.75
CA SER A 428 -19.90 -23.29 4.38
C SER A 428 -18.94 -24.26 3.71
N GLU A 429 -18.87 -24.25 2.37
CA GLU A 429 -17.88 -25.03 1.59
C GLU A 429 -16.45 -24.62 1.94
N ALA A 430 -16.18 -23.32 2.07
CA ALA A 430 -14.87 -22.83 2.47
C ALA A 430 -14.49 -23.33 3.87
N ALA A 431 -15.38 -23.16 4.86
CA ALA A 431 -15.13 -23.59 6.23
C ALA A 431 -15.01 -25.11 6.40
N ALA A 432 -15.70 -25.90 5.58
CA ALA A 432 -15.60 -27.37 5.60
C ALA A 432 -14.30 -27.90 5.01
N HIS A 433 -13.65 -27.13 4.13
CA HIS A 433 -12.55 -27.62 3.32
C HIS A 433 -11.33 -26.68 3.34
N GLU A 434 -11.10 -25.91 2.28
CA GLU A 434 -9.86 -25.19 2.00
C GLU A 434 -9.59 -24.10 3.05
N TRP A 435 -10.63 -23.53 3.67
CA TRP A 435 -10.50 -22.52 4.72
C TRP A 435 -10.72 -23.03 6.15
N ARG A 436 -10.81 -24.35 6.37
CA ARG A 436 -11.08 -24.95 7.69
C ARG A 436 -10.14 -24.51 8.82
N GLN A 437 -8.91 -24.12 8.49
CA GLN A 437 -7.93 -23.64 9.46
C GLN A 437 -8.15 -22.18 9.86
N TRP A 438 -8.75 -21.37 8.98
CA TRP A 438 -8.99 -19.94 9.24
C TRP A 438 -10.43 -19.64 9.64
N VAL A 439 -11.41 -20.48 9.28
CA VAL A 439 -12.84 -20.18 9.46
C VAL A 439 -13.60 -21.37 10.04
N LYS A 440 -14.41 -21.11 11.07
CA LYS A 440 -15.28 -22.07 11.72
C LYS A 440 -16.75 -21.64 11.63
N ILE A 441 -17.65 -22.58 11.38
CA ILE A 441 -19.10 -22.33 11.38
C ILE A 441 -19.57 -22.19 12.83
N VAL A 442 -20.37 -21.16 13.12
CA VAL A 442 -20.96 -20.90 14.44
C VAL A 442 -22.45 -20.64 14.29
N ALA A 443 -23.26 -21.23 15.16
CA ALA A 443 -24.68 -20.94 15.25
C ALA A 443 -24.91 -19.74 16.18
N LEU A 444 -25.59 -18.70 15.70
CA LEU A 444 -26.03 -17.58 16.52
C LEU A 444 -27.33 -17.93 17.27
N PRO A 445 -27.65 -17.28 18.40
CA PRO A 445 -28.86 -17.55 19.20
C PRO A 445 -30.17 -17.49 18.41
N GLU A 446 -30.21 -16.70 17.33
CA GLU A 446 -31.37 -16.53 16.44
C GLU A 446 -31.51 -17.64 15.38
N GLY A 447 -30.72 -18.71 15.47
CA GLY A 447 -30.66 -19.78 14.46
C GLY A 447 -29.96 -19.36 13.15
N LYS A 448 -29.38 -18.15 13.10
CA LYS A 448 -28.61 -17.66 11.96
C LYS A 448 -27.22 -18.29 11.93
N THR A 449 -26.79 -18.74 10.75
CA THR A 449 -25.42 -19.20 10.52
C THR A 449 -24.46 -18.02 10.43
N ALA A 450 -23.37 -18.09 11.18
CA ALA A 450 -22.24 -17.17 11.08
C ALA A 450 -20.94 -17.97 10.91
N TRP A 451 -19.87 -17.27 10.54
CA TRP A 451 -18.53 -17.83 10.41
C TRP A 451 -17.57 -17.04 11.26
N ARG A 452 -16.86 -17.68 12.18
CA ARG A 452 -15.85 -17.05 13.03
C ARG A 452 -14.48 -17.33 12.47
N PHE A 453 -13.64 -16.30 12.37
CA PHE A 453 -12.23 -16.52 12.12
C PHE A 453 -11.59 -17.21 13.32
N ALA A 454 -10.71 -18.17 13.05
CA ALA A 454 -10.03 -18.93 14.10
C ALA A 454 -9.15 -18.01 14.94
N ASP A 455 -8.36 -17.19 14.26
CA ASP A 455 -7.40 -16.23 14.82
C ASP A 455 -7.48 -14.91 14.06
N ALA A 456 -7.07 -13.81 14.72
CA ALA A 456 -6.79 -12.56 14.02
C ALA A 456 -5.56 -12.72 13.12
N LEU A 457 -5.44 -11.89 12.08
CA LEU A 457 -4.21 -11.85 11.30
C LEU A 457 -3.02 -11.46 12.19
N PRO A 458 -1.83 -12.05 11.99
CA PRO A 458 -0.62 -11.63 12.67
C PRO A 458 -0.40 -10.13 12.54
N THR A 459 0.13 -9.51 13.59
CA THR A 459 0.51 -8.09 13.59
C THR A 459 1.83 -7.86 12.87
N GLU A 460 2.72 -8.87 12.87
CA GLU A 460 3.95 -8.84 12.09
C GLU A 460 3.65 -8.96 10.60
N ARG A 461 4.07 -7.96 9.82
CA ARG A 461 3.81 -7.83 8.38
C ARG A 461 4.16 -9.09 7.59
N ASN A 462 5.36 -9.65 7.78
CA ASN A 462 5.82 -10.80 6.99
C ASN A 462 4.97 -12.05 7.26
N LEU A 463 4.63 -12.31 8.53
CA LEU A 463 3.75 -13.42 8.89
C LEU A 463 2.33 -13.19 8.36
N ARG A 464 1.81 -11.96 8.45
CA ARG A 464 0.51 -11.58 7.90
C ARG A 464 0.41 -11.84 6.40
N LEU A 465 1.40 -11.37 5.62
CA LEU A 465 1.41 -11.57 4.16
C LEU A 465 1.54 -13.06 3.80
N ARG A 466 2.34 -13.83 4.54
CA ARG A 466 2.42 -15.30 4.36
C ARG A 466 1.09 -15.99 4.61
N GLU A 467 0.37 -15.63 5.68
CA GLU A 467 -0.95 -16.21 5.96
C GLU A 467 -1.98 -15.83 4.90
N LEU A 468 -2.00 -14.56 4.46
CA LEU A 468 -2.88 -14.10 3.39
C LEU A 468 -2.58 -14.79 2.05
N GLN A 469 -1.30 -15.04 1.74
CA GLN A 469 -0.90 -15.80 0.55
C GLN A 469 -1.37 -17.26 0.61
N LYS A 470 -1.22 -17.94 1.76
CA LYS A 470 -1.76 -19.29 1.95
C LYS A 470 -3.28 -19.31 1.79
N MET A 471 -3.98 -18.32 2.36
CA MET A 471 -5.43 -18.19 2.24
C MET A 471 -5.85 -17.91 0.79
N ASN A 472 -5.05 -17.15 0.02
CA ASN A 472 -5.26 -16.92 -1.40
C ASN A 472 -5.19 -18.23 -2.20
N ARG A 473 -4.13 -19.01 -2.00
CA ARG A 473 -3.95 -20.33 -2.64
C ARG A 473 -5.12 -21.26 -2.34
N ALA A 474 -5.54 -21.32 -1.08
CA ALA A 474 -6.69 -22.11 -0.66
C ALA A 474 -8.01 -21.64 -1.32
N ALA A 475 -8.21 -20.33 -1.45
CA ALA A 475 -9.37 -19.77 -2.13
C ALA A 475 -9.39 -20.12 -3.63
N GLN A 476 -8.24 -20.04 -4.30
CA GLN A 476 -8.10 -20.46 -5.70
C GLN A 476 -8.42 -21.95 -5.88
N GLN A 477 -7.97 -22.81 -4.98
CA GLN A 477 -8.28 -24.25 -4.99
C GLN A 477 -9.78 -24.51 -4.86
N LEU A 478 -10.44 -23.83 -3.92
CA LEU A 478 -11.87 -23.94 -3.72
C LEU A 478 -12.67 -23.51 -4.96
N VAL A 479 -12.31 -22.37 -5.56
CA VAL A 479 -12.95 -21.87 -6.78
C VAL A 479 -12.77 -22.85 -7.94
N ALA A 480 -11.56 -23.39 -8.14
CA ALA A 480 -11.31 -24.40 -9.17
C ALA A 480 -12.17 -25.66 -8.96
N ARG A 481 -12.27 -26.14 -7.71
CA ARG A 481 -13.11 -27.28 -7.34
C ARG A 481 -14.59 -27.01 -7.65
N MET A 482 -15.10 -25.83 -7.29
CA MET A 482 -16.49 -25.43 -7.59
C MET A 482 -16.76 -25.24 -9.08
N GLU A 483 -15.72 -24.95 -9.87
CA GLU A 483 -15.81 -24.90 -11.33
C GLU A 483 -15.82 -26.30 -11.96
N GLY A 484 -15.53 -27.36 -11.19
CA GLY A 484 -15.39 -28.71 -11.71
C GLY A 484 -14.10 -28.92 -12.50
N LYS A 485 -13.15 -27.97 -12.41
CA LYS A 485 -11.81 -28.14 -12.94
C LYS A 485 -10.99 -28.90 -11.89
N GLY A 486 -10.38 -30.02 -12.27
CA GLY A 486 -9.30 -30.61 -11.46
C GLY A 486 -8.24 -29.55 -11.20
N LEU A 487 -7.52 -29.65 -10.07
CA LEU A 487 -6.52 -28.68 -9.57
C LEU A 487 -5.89 -27.90 -10.74
N ALA A 488 -6.37 -26.67 -10.96
CA ALA A 488 -6.18 -26.00 -12.23
C ALA A 488 -4.68 -25.94 -12.57
N LYS A 489 -4.29 -26.16 -13.82
CA LYS A 489 -2.90 -26.09 -14.27
C LYS A 489 -2.22 -24.75 -13.87
N TRP A 490 -3.01 -23.69 -13.65
CA TRP A 490 -2.56 -22.40 -13.13
C TRP A 490 -2.29 -22.36 -11.61
N LEU A 491 -2.97 -23.18 -10.80
CA LEU A 491 -2.59 -23.39 -9.41
C LEU A 491 -1.16 -23.95 -9.34
N GLN A 492 -0.76 -24.86 -10.23
CA GLN A 492 0.64 -25.30 -10.30
C GLN A 492 1.63 -24.14 -10.57
N LEU A 493 1.19 -23.07 -11.23
CA LEU A 493 2.03 -21.91 -11.58
C LEU A 493 2.12 -20.86 -10.47
N SER A 494 1.18 -20.83 -9.51
CA SER A 494 1.22 -19.97 -8.31
C SER A 494 1.73 -20.70 -7.05
N LEU A 495 1.80 -22.04 -7.12
CA LEU A 495 2.21 -22.90 -6.01
C LEU A 495 3.71 -22.85 -5.73
N PHE A 496 4.55 -22.72 -6.77
CA PHE A 496 6.01 -22.73 -6.63
C PHE A 496 6.59 -21.34 -6.89
N GLY A 497 7.33 -20.80 -5.93
CA GLY A 497 8.30 -19.75 -6.24
C GLY A 497 9.42 -20.33 -7.11
N PRO A 498 10.19 -19.50 -7.85
CA PRO A 498 11.33 -20.00 -8.62
C PRO A 498 12.31 -20.84 -7.77
N GLU A 499 12.43 -20.54 -6.47
CA GLU A 499 13.25 -21.30 -5.52
C GLU A 499 12.78 -22.76 -5.28
N GLU A 500 11.50 -23.07 -5.46
CA GLU A 500 10.97 -24.44 -5.33
C GLU A 500 10.95 -25.21 -6.66
N MET A 501 11.17 -24.53 -7.79
CA MET A 501 11.26 -25.15 -9.12
C MET A 501 12.68 -25.56 -9.51
N VAL A 502 13.70 -25.08 -8.80
CA VAL A 502 15.08 -25.57 -8.95
C VAL A 502 15.27 -26.78 -8.04
N THR A 503 14.82 -27.95 -8.49
CA THR A 503 15.59 -29.15 -8.14
C THR A 503 17.00 -28.89 -8.63
N THR A 504 17.97 -28.83 -7.71
CA THR A 504 19.39 -28.98 -8.04
C THR A 504 19.47 -30.20 -8.95
N ILE A 505 19.76 -29.98 -10.23
CA ILE A 505 20.30 -31.03 -11.07
C ILE A 505 21.58 -31.42 -10.33
N ALA A 506 21.55 -32.57 -9.68
CA ALA A 506 22.77 -33.16 -9.16
C ALA A 506 23.64 -33.38 -10.39
N ASP A 507 24.79 -32.72 -10.44
CA ASP A 507 25.81 -32.98 -11.43
C ASP A 507 26.19 -34.48 -11.32
N GLU A 508 25.78 -35.27 -12.31
CA GLU A 508 26.35 -36.59 -12.61
C GLU A 508 27.54 -36.43 -13.57
#